data_AF-A0A9N9YC47-F1
#
_entry.id   AF-A0A9N9YC47-F1
#
_cell.length_a   1.000
_cell.length_b   1.000
_cell.length_c   1.000
_cell.angle_alpha   90.00
_cell.angle_beta   90.00
_cell.angle_gamma   90.00
#
_symmetry.space_group_name_H-M   'P 1'
#
loop_
_entity.id
_entity.type
_entity.pdbx_description
1 polymer ?
#
loop_
_entity_poly.entity_id
_entity_poly.type
_entity_poly.pdbx_seq_one_letter_code
_entity_poly.pdbx_strand_id
1 'polypeptide(L)'
;MGHQADAIPWKSLASTLEWTFEAECCFGATNFHPRWFDNRQEIFIQFVDSLTARIRKCATQERLKFPERIQSTSPENIVISDGVAEKINPTIEAWRRDRELRCKLYSMDEPEWEELPNPADRGEFEKMLYQRGHDGMEYRHVLPIDQRKMEAFLHEHTTNECRTLFETNGPALFSAEVAKTLLMRGEMETLLRICSHPEAVIRTWWDAPRCGCSRIGCCNPSEEISWRRMHTSALMSYIVLNVLSYFPDQLGKGSQYPAPEKDYRRSKAYQSMVIHATEHRWTADVSQIPHRLFFGLERGQLSPVPKNTDDGPDDGDISPEYPFMSKGFMPYDQFLNCQSEAKGHLPTAVDIAQVRAGLVNQTQLPPELVNDILVEADYDTPQSRLRVPHHPFHADNAEDLKTYIEYCWAILVRCEMVARELGEEISWQNDITRVVNACFNCYRGPRSLGAVHSGRGIGPGSGRDLLIQYQMIRKTD
;
A
#
# COMPACT_ATOMS: atom_id res chain seq x y z
N MET A 1 -0.36 19.23 13.16
CA MET A 1 -1.63 19.42 12.42
C MET A 1 -2.29 18.06 12.29
N GLY A 2 -3.28 17.76 13.12
CA GLY A 2 -4.09 16.55 12.96
C GLY A 2 -5.27 16.83 12.03
N HIS A 3 -5.42 16.05 10.96
CA HIS A 3 -6.62 16.09 10.14
C HIS A 3 -7.83 15.71 11.00
N GLN A 4 -8.90 16.51 10.91
CA GLN A 4 -10.08 16.39 11.77
C GLN A 4 -9.75 16.41 13.29
N ALA A 5 -8.80 17.24 13.70
CA ALA A 5 -8.37 17.36 15.11
C ALA A 5 -9.50 17.66 16.10
N ASP A 6 -10.56 18.33 15.68
CA ASP A 6 -11.72 18.62 16.53
C ASP A 6 -12.66 17.42 16.72
N ALA A 7 -12.56 16.41 15.85
CA ALA A 7 -13.47 15.26 15.84
C ALA A 7 -12.79 13.94 16.24
N ILE A 8 -11.47 13.84 16.13
CA ILE A 8 -10.69 12.65 16.47
C ILE A 8 -9.69 13.03 17.58
N PRO A 9 -9.63 12.30 18.71
CA PRO A 9 -8.82 12.67 19.86
C PRO A 9 -7.33 12.31 19.66
N TRP A 10 -6.71 12.81 18.59
CA TRP A 10 -5.30 12.55 18.27
C TRP A 10 -4.35 12.95 19.38
N LYS A 11 -4.58 14.11 20.01
CA LYS A 11 -3.78 14.59 21.14
C LYS A 11 -3.84 13.61 22.31
N SER A 12 -5.01 13.05 22.59
CA SER A 12 -5.19 12.06 23.66
C SER A 12 -4.41 10.79 23.32
N LEU A 13 -4.54 10.25 22.10
CA LEU A 13 -3.75 9.10 21.67
C LEU A 13 -2.24 9.39 21.76
N ALA A 14 -1.76 10.51 21.21
CA ALA A 14 -0.36 10.89 21.25
C ALA A 14 0.17 11.05 22.69
N SER A 15 -0.65 11.55 23.61
CA SER A 15 -0.27 11.66 25.03
C SER A 15 -0.06 10.30 25.71
N THR A 16 -0.58 9.21 25.14
CA THR A 16 -0.31 7.84 25.60
C THR A 16 1.03 7.31 25.14
N LEU A 17 1.75 8.03 24.28
CA LEU A 17 3.00 7.59 23.67
C LEU A 17 4.18 8.44 24.14
N GLU A 18 5.37 7.85 24.14
CA GLU A 18 6.63 8.49 24.46
C GLU A 18 7.67 8.09 23.43
N TRP A 19 8.39 9.08 22.89
CA TRP A 19 9.54 8.82 22.03
C TRP A 19 10.67 8.21 22.86
N THR A 20 11.19 7.08 22.41
CA THR A 20 12.41 6.50 22.99
C THR A 20 13.38 6.19 21.86
N PHE A 21 14.55 6.79 21.96
CA PHE A 21 15.67 6.52 21.09
C PHE A 21 16.41 5.28 21.58
N GLU A 22 16.66 4.33 20.68
CA GLU A 22 17.38 3.08 20.95
C GLU A 22 16.89 2.36 22.23
N ALA A 23 15.59 2.08 22.29
CA ALA A 23 14.95 1.58 23.50
C ALA A 23 15.41 0.16 23.89
N GLU A 24 15.91 0.00 25.12
CA GLU A 24 16.33 -1.31 25.65
C GLU A 24 15.20 -2.36 25.59
N CYS A 25 13.95 -1.94 25.83
CA CYS A 25 12.78 -2.82 25.84
C CYS A 25 12.40 -3.38 24.47
N CYS A 26 13.05 -2.90 23.41
CA CYS A 26 12.79 -3.19 22.01
C CYS A 26 14.11 -3.56 21.27
N PHE A 27 15.09 -4.12 21.99
CA PHE A 27 16.41 -4.53 21.48
C PHE A 27 17.25 -3.37 20.88
N GLY A 28 16.95 -2.12 21.22
CA GLY A 28 17.61 -0.96 20.63
C GLY A 28 16.86 -0.34 19.45
N ALA A 29 15.63 -0.77 19.16
CA ALA A 29 14.80 -0.07 18.19
C ALA A 29 14.33 1.29 18.72
N THR A 30 14.44 2.33 17.89
CA THR A 30 13.83 3.64 18.11
C THR A 30 12.34 3.58 17.78
N ASN A 31 11.47 4.03 18.69
CA ASN A 31 10.02 4.11 18.42
C ASN A 31 9.27 5.06 19.37
N PHE A 32 7.96 5.21 19.13
CA PHE A 32 7.02 5.77 20.09
C PHE A 32 6.37 4.66 20.91
N HIS A 33 6.70 4.57 22.19
CA HIS A 33 6.29 3.51 23.09
C HIS A 33 5.06 3.91 23.92
N PRO A 34 4.16 2.98 24.26
CA PRO A 34 3.07 3.27 25.17
C PRO A 34 3.61 3.61 26.56
N ARG A 35 3.21 4.76 27.09
CA ARG A 35 3.41 5.15 28.49
C ARG A 35 2.63 4.22 29.41
N TRP A 36 3.06 4.10 30.66
CA TRP A 36 2.34 3.36 31.70
C TRP A 36 1.63 4.35 32.62
N PHE A 37 0.30 4.40 32.54
CA PHE A 37 -0.56 5.13 33.49
C PHE A 37 -2.01 4.60 33.44
N ASP A 38 -2.76 4.87 34.49
CA ASP A 38 -4.00 4.16 34.84
C ASP A 38 -5.11 4.28 33.77
N ASN A 39 -5.27 5.44 33.12
CA ASN A 39 -6.37 5.70 32.19
C ASN A 39 -6.03 5.44 30.71
N ARG A 40 -4.88 4.82 30.41
CA ARG A 40 -4.43 4.62 29.01
C ARG A 40 -5.42 3.83 28.17
N GLN A 41 -6.01 2.79 28.75
CA GLN A 41 -6.94 1.90 28.04
C GLN A 41 -8.21 2.63 27.63
N GLU A 42 -8.78 3.42 28.54
CA GLU A 42 -9.96 4.24 28.28
C GLU A 42 -9.70 5.25 27.15
N ILE A 43 -8.53 5.91 27.19
CA ILE A 43 -8.13 6.84 26.12
C ILE A 43 -8.02 6.12 24.77
N PHE A 44 -7.45 4.91 24.75
CA PHE A 44 -7.31 4.14 23.53
C PHE A 44 -8.66 3.68 22.97
N ILE A 45 -9.56 3.16 23.83
CA ILE A 45 -10.92 2.78 23.45
C ILE A 45 -11.68 3.99 22.90
N GLN A 46 -11.62 5.13 23.60
CA GLN A 46 -12.25 6.37 23.15
C GLN A 46 -11.72 6.82 21.79
N PHE A 47 -10.42 6.70 21.53
CA PHE A 47 -9.83 7.00 20.23
C PHE A 47 -10.37 6.07 19.14
N VAL A 48 -10.37 4.76 19.37
CA VAL A 48 -10.86 3.75 18.41
C VAL A 48 -12.34 3.98 18.07
N ASP A 49 -13.17 4.22 19.08
CA ASP A 49 -14.60 4.47 18.91
C ASP A 49 -14.85 5.79 18.17
N SER A 50 -14.11 6.85 18.53
CA SER A 50 -14.23 8.16 17.86
C SER A 50 -13.83 8.10 16.39
N LEU A 51 -12.70 7.45 16.07
CA LEU A 51 -12.25 7.28 14.69
C LEU A 51 -13.24 6.44 13.88
N THR A 52 -13.71 5.32 14.44
CA THR A 52 -14.71 4.46 13.80
C THR A 52 -16.01 5.21 13.53
N ALA A 53 -16.56 5.89 14.55
CA ALA A 53 -17.78 6.68 14.40
C ALA A 53 -17.61 7.79 13.36
N ARG A 54 -16.43 8.40 13.30
CA ARG A 54 -16.14 9.47 12.34
C ARG A 54 -16.08 8.96 10.91
N ILE A 55 -15.41 7.84 10.65
CA ILE A 55 -15.38 7.20 9.32
C ILE A 55 -16.81 6.87 8.88
N ARG A 56 -17.57 6.19 9.75
CA ARG A 56 -18.97 5.80 9.49
C ARG A 56 -19.87 6.99 9.19
N LYS A 57 -19.74 8.07 9.95
CA LYS A 57 -20.51 9.30 9.76
C LYS A 57 -20.17 9.95 8.41
N CYS A 58 -18.88 10.12 8.11
CA CYS A 58 -18.45 10.71 6.85
C CYS A 58 -18.85 9.85 5.64
N ALA A 59 -18.75 8.53 5.72
CA ALA A 59 -19.24 7.63 4.66
C ALA A 59 -20.74 7.77 4.43
N THR A 60 -21.53 7.88 5.50
CA THR A 60 -22.98 8.14 5.39
C THR A 60 -23.24 9.46 4.68
N GLN A 61 -22.55 10.53 5.09
CA GLN A 61 -22.71 11.86 4.49
C GLN A 61 -22.27 11.89 3.02
N GLU A 62 -21.17 11.22 2.69
CA GLU A 62 -20.64 11.14 1.34
C GLU A 62 -21.57 10.32 0.43
N ARG A 63 -22.18 9.24 0.95
CA ARG A 63 -23.15 8.41 0.22
C ARG A 63 -24.41 9.17 -0.20
N LEU A 64 -24.80 10.23 0.53
CA LEU A 64 -25.95 11.09 0.18
C LEU A 64 -25.76 11.87 -1.13
N LYS A 65 -24.52 11.98 -1.63
CA LYS A 65 -24.25 12.63 -2.92
C LYS A 65 -24.66 11.76 -4.12
N PHE A 66 -24.96 10.48 -3.88
CA PHE A 66 -25.29 9.50 -4.90
C PHE A 66 -26.73 9.02 -4.75
N PRO A 67 -27.39 8.54 -5.82
CA PRO A 67 -28.76 8.02 -5.74
C PRO A 67 -28.94 6.94 -4.67
N GLU A 68 -30.04 7.00 -3.92
CA GLU A 68 -30.34 6.05 -2.83
C GLU A 68 -30.55 4.62 -3.38
N ARG A 69 -31.16 4.50 -4.55
CA ARG A 69 -31.33 3.24 -5.27
C ARG A 69 -30.57 3.30 -6.58
N ILE A 70 -29.51 2.51 -6.68
CA ILE A 70 -28.84 2.28 -7.96
C ILE A 70 -29.43 1.00 -8.55
N GLN A 71 -30.01 1.10 -9.74
CA GLN A 71 -30.59 -0.06 -10.41
C GLN A 71 -29.47 -0.96 -10.92
N SER A 72 -29.58 -2.25 -10.61
CA SER A 72 -28.73 -3.28 -11.18
C SER A 72 -28.80 -3.24 -12.71
N THR A 73 -27.66 -3.34 -13.36
CA THR A 73 -27.51 -3.28 -14.81
C THR A 73 -27.29 -4.67 -15.40
N SER A 74 -27.86 -4.94 -16.59
CA SER A 74 -27.58 -6.19 -17.32
C SER A 74 -26.05 -6.40 -17.51
N PRO A 75 -25.55 -7.65 -17.52
CA PRO A 75 -24.14 -7.97 -17.76
C PRO A 75 -23.53 -7.27 -18.99
N GLU A 76 -24.30 -7.15 -20.08
CA GLU A 76 -23.86 -6.55 -21.34
C GLU A 76 -23.76 -5.01 -21.32
N ASN A 77 -24.32 -4.37 -20.29
CA ASN A 77 -24.33 -2.92 -20.21
C ASN A 77 -22.94 -2.38 -19.87
N ILE A 78 -22.55 -1.31 -20.57
CA ILE A 78 -21.35 -0.53 -20.24
C ILE A 78 -21.59 0.23 -18.94
N VAL A 79 -20.82 -0.12 -17.90
CA VAL A 79 -20.88 0.54 -16.58
C VAL A 79 -19.79 1.60 -16.42
N ILE A 80 -18.66 1.45 -17.12
CA ILE A 80 -17.61 2.47 -17.22
C ILE A 80 -17.79 3.26 -18.51
N SER A 81 -18.36 4.46 -18.42
CA SER A 81 -18.52 5.37 -19.56
C SER A 81 -17.17 5.85 -20.11
N ASP A 82 -17.15 6.38 -21.34
CA ASP A 82 -15.94 6.92 -21.96
C ASP A 82 -15.28 8.01 -21.11
N GLY A 83 -16.08 8.94 -20.56
CA GLY A 83 -15.55 10.01 -19.70
C GLY A 83 -14.95 9.48 -18.38
N VAL A 84 -15.46 8.36 -17.84
CA VAL A 84 -14.84 7.70 -16.68
C VAL A 84 -13.56 6.98 -17.10
N ALA A 85 -13.60 6.26 -18.22
CA ALA A 85 -12.44 5.57 -18.78
C ALA A 85 -11.28 6.55 -19.01
N GLU A 86 -11.52 7.69 -19.67
CA GLU A 86 -10.52 8.74 -19.91
C GLU A 86 -9.83 9.22 -18.62
N LYS A 87 -10.59 9.38 -17.53
CA LYS A 87 -10.04 9.80 -16.23
C LYS A 87 -9.19 8.73 -15.56
N ILE A 88 -9.52 7.45 -15.72
CA ILE A 88 -8.79 6.36 -15.04
C ILE A 88 -7.68 5.77 -15.89
N ASN A 89 -7.73 5.94 -17.23
CA ASN A 89 -6.76 5.43 -18.18
C ASN A 89 -5.31 5.77 -17.81
N PRO A 90 -4.92 6.99 -17.39
CA PRO A 90 -3.54 7.27 -17.01
C PRO A 90 -3.05 6.39 -15.85
N THR A 91 -3.92 6.07 -14.89
CA THR A 91 -3.59 5.14 -13.80
C THR A 91 -3.51 3.71 -14.32
N ILE A 92 -4.43 3.31 -15.20
CA ILE A 92 -4.43 1.99 -15.85
C ILE A 92 -3.16 1.75 -16.66
N GLU A 93 -2.76 2.71 -17.49
CA GLU A 93 -1.50 2.64 -18.21
C GLU A 93 -0.31 2.48 -17.27
N ALA A 94 -0.27 3.25 -16.17
CA ALA A 94 0.85 3.20 -15.23
C ALA A 94 1.02 1.78 -14.64
N TRP A 95 -0.06 1.15 -14.16
CA TRP A 95 0.04 -0.21 -13.61
C TRP A 95 0.11 -1.30 -14.69
N ARG A 96 -0.37 -1.05 -15.93
CA ARG A 96 -0.21 -1.99 -17.06
C ARG A 96 1.22 -2.03 -17.58
N ARG A 97 1.85 -0.88 -17.83
CA ARG A 97 3.29 -0.81 -18.19
C ARG A 97 4.14 -1.51 -17.13
N ASP A 98 3.79 -1.30 -15.87
CA ASP A 98 4.44 -1.95 -14.74
C ASP A 98 4.25 -3.48 -14.72
N ARG A 99 3.08 -3.98 -15.16
CA ARG A 99 2.81 -5.42 -15.35
C ARG A 99 3.53 -6.00 -16.57
N GLU A 100 3.64 -5.26 -17.67
CA GLU A 100 4.39 -5.69 -18.86
C GLU A 100 5.90 -5.81 -18.55
N LEU A 101 6.44 -4.90 -17.74
CA LEU A 101 7.79 -5.03 -17.17
C LEU A 101 7.92 -6.28 -16.29
N ARG A 102 6.88 -6.69 -15.54
CA ARG A 102 6.89 -7.94 -14.75
C ARG A 102 6.99 -9.19 -15.61
N CYS A 103 6.21 -9.30 -16.67
CA CYS A 103 6.28 -10.46 -17.56
C CYS A 103 7.70 -10.61 -18.14
N LYS A 104 8.38 -9.50 -18.45
CA LYS A 104 9.77 -9.51 -18.90
C LYS A 104 10.78 -9.91 -17.81
N LEU A 105 10.56 -9.48 -16.56
CA LEU A 105 11.45 -9.78 -15.42
C LEU A 105 11.28 -11.21 -14.85
N TYR A 106 10.06 -11.75 -14.82
CA TYR A 106 9.77 -13.08 -14.26
C TYR A 106 9.83 -14.22 -15.29
N SER A 107 10.00 -13.91 -16.57
CA SER A 107 10.42 -14.90 -17.58
C SER A 107 11.94 -15.13 -17.59
N MET A 108 12.65 -14.66 -16.56
CA MET A 108 14.06 -14.98 -16.35
C MET A 108 14.21 -15.96 -15.19
N ASP A 109 13.90 -17.22 -15.46
CA ASP A 109 14.84 -18.28 -15.09
C ASP A 109 15.69 -18.48 -16.35
N GLU A 110 17.01 -18.51 -16.24
CA GLU A 110 17.80 -19.18 -17.28
C GLU A 110 17.53 -20.68 -17.16
N PRO A 111 16.92 -21.30 -18.18
CA PRO A 111 17.41 -22.58 -18.62
C PRO A 111 17.98 -22.39 -20.02
N GLU A 112 19.29 -22.59 -20.13
CA GLU A 112 19.97 -23.00 -21.36
C GLU A 112 19.52 -22.26 -22.63
N TRP A 113 20.10 -21.09 -22.87
CA TRP A 113 19.97 -20.28 -24.09
C TRP A 113 20.24 -21.04 -25.41
N GLU A 114 20.69 -22.30 -25.36
CA GLU A 114 21.06 -23.12 -26.52
C GLU A 114 20.05 -24.23 -26.87
N GLU A 115 19.08 -24.57 -26.03
CA GLU A 115 18.18 -25.73 -26.28
C GLU A 115 16.66 -25.47 -26.21
N LEU A 116 16.22 -24.21 -26.28
CA LEU A 116 14.82 -23.89 -26.57
C LEU A 116 14.63 -23.44 -28.03
N PRO A 117 13.50 -23.82 -28.67
CA PRO A 117 13.37 -23.77 -30.11
C PRO A 117 13.45 -22.34 -30.64
N ASN A 118 14.06 -22.23 -31.82
CA ASN A 118 14.26 -21.09 -32.71
C ASN A 118 13.57 -19.76 -32.28
N PRO A 119 14.26 -18.60 -32.28
CA PRO A 119 13.69 -17.27 -31.99
C PRO A 119 12.35 -16.90 -32.65
N ALA A 120 11.90 -17.63 -33.68
CA ALA A 120 10.55 -17.56 -34.22
C ALA A 120 9.44 -18.00 -33.23
N ASP A 121 9.76 -18.85 -32.25
CA ASP A 121 8.80 -19.46 -31.30
C ASP A 121 8.69 -18.68 -29.97
N ARG A 122 9.61 -17.76 -29.67
CA ARG A 122 9.47 -16.78 -28.55
C ARG A 122 8.26 -15.89 -28.73
N GLY A 123 7.91 -15.63 -29.99
CA GLY A 123 6.69 -14.93 -30.34
C GLY A 123 5.45 -15.66 -29.86
N GLU A 124 5.44 -17.00 -29.72
CA GLU A 124 4.25 -17.78 -29.37
C GLU A 124 3.89 -17.77 -27.88
N PHE A 125 4.82 -17.67 -26.93
CA PHE A 125 4.50 -17.65 -25.49
C PHE A 125 4.08 -16.25 -25.00
N GLU A 126 4.76 -15.21 -25.49
CA GLU A 126 4.28 -13.82 -25.37
C GLU A 126 2.96 -13.67 -26.13
N LYS A 127 2.85 -14.21 -27.36
CA LYS A 127 1.53 -14.33 -28.00
C LYS A 127 0.58 -15.20 -27.19
N MET A 128 0.95 -16.19 -26.40
CA MET A 128 -0.04 -17.02 -25.70
C MET A 128 -0.67 -16.26 -24.53
N LEU A 129 0.13 -15.48 -23.78
CA LEU A 129 -0.37 -14.55 -22.77
C LEU A 129 -1.14 -13.36 -23.38
N TYR A 130 -0.85 -13.00 -24.64
CA TYR A 130 -1.52 -11.93 -25.40
C TYR A 130 -2.67 -12.40 -26.32
N GLN A 131 -2.75 -13.67 -26.73
CA GLN A 131 -3.67 -14.26 -27.73
C GLN A 131 -4.70 -15.20 -27.10
N ARG A 132 -4.46 -15.79 -25.92
CA ARG A 132 -5.54 -16.49 -25.19
C ARG A 132 -6.50 -15.54 -24.47
N GLY A 133 -6.22 -14.24 -24.47
CA GLY A 133 -7.19 -13.18 -24.21
C GLY A 133 -7.93 -12.77 -25.49
N HIS A 134 -8.70 -13.69 -26.07
CA HIS A 134 -9.69 -13.49 -27.14
C HIS A 134 -9.22 -12.94 -28.51
N ASP A 135 -9.49 -13.75 -29.54
CA ASP A 135 -9.48 -13.40 -30.95
C ASP A 135 -10.23 -12.07 -31.22
N GLY A 136 -9.51 -11.04 -31.69
CA GLY A 136 -10.10 -9.91 -32.43
C GLY A 136 -10.22 -8.55 -31.72
N MET A 137 -9.65 -8.36 -30.53
CA MET A 137 -9.71 -7.06 -29.83
C MET A 137 -8.65 -6.07 -30.35
N GLU A 138 -9.08 -4.95 -30.96
CA GLU A 138 -8.23 -3.80 -31.28
C GLU A 138 -7.59 -3.23 -30.00
N TYR A 139 -6.30 -3.46 -29.79
CA TYR A 139 -5.47 -2.92 -28.69
C TYR A 139 -5.28 -1.39 -28.70
N ARG A 140 -6.12 -0.62 -29.42
CA ARG A 140 -6.02 0.85 -29.44
C ARG A 140 -6.45 1.51 -28.12
N HIS A 141 -7.02 0.77 -27.18
CA HIS A 141 -7.61 1.32 -25.96
C HIS A 141 -7.01 0.73 -24.68
N VAL A 142 -6.60 1.62 -23.77
CA VAL A 142 -6.03 1.32 -22.45
C VAL A 142 -6.97 0.47 -21.59
N LEU A 143 -8.27 0.76 -21.64
CA LEU A 143 -9.32 -0.02 -21.02
C LEU A 143 -10.30 -0.47 -22.13
N PRO A 144 -10.24 -1.74 -22.57
CA PRO A 144 -11.11 -2.28 -23.62
C PRO A 144 -12.59 -2.22 -23.25
N ILE A 145 -13.49 -2.15 -24.24
CA ILE A 145 -14.94 -2.04 -24.01
C ILE A 145 -15.49 -3.20 -23.19
N ASP A 146 -15.05 -4.44 -23.41
CA ASP A 146 -15.56 -5.58 -22.64
C ASP A 146 -15.14 -5.51 -21.15
N GLN A 147 -14.01 -4.88 -20.86
CA GLN A 147 -13.57 -4.60 -19.49
C GLN A 147 -14.30 -3.40 -18.86
N ARG A 148 -15.18 -2.72 -19.60
CA ARG A 148 -16.07 -1.65 -19.13
C ARG A 148 -17.50 -2.13 -18.91
N LYS A 149 -17.83 -3.35 -19.36
CA LYS A 149 -19.15 -3.96 -19.18
C LYS A 149 -19.32 -4.46 -17.75
N MET A 150 -20.58 -4.61 -17.34
CA MET A 150 -20.90 -5.16 -16.02
C MET A 150 -20.39 -6.60 -15.87
N GLU A 151 -20.43 -7.39 -16.93
CA GLU A 151 -19.95 -8.78 -17.00
C GLU A 151 -18.53 -8.96 -16.47
N ALA A 152 -17.62 -8.01 -16.75
CA ALA A 152 -16.24 -8.06 -16.29
C ALA A 152 -16.13 -8.13 -14.75
N PHE A 153 -17.12 -7.58 -14.02
CA PHE A 153 -17.16 -7.55 -12.56
C PHE A 153 -17.95 -8.73 -11.94
N LEU A 154 -18.38 -9.68 -12.77
CA LEU A 154 -19.08 -10.90 -12.35
C LEU A 154 -18.16 -12.13 -12.33
N HIS A 155 -16.93 -12.02 -12.84
CA HIS A 155 -15.96 -13.11 -12.87
C HIS A 155 -15.48 -13.50 -11.46
N GLU A 156 -15.89 -14.67 -10.99
CA GLU A 156 -15.48 -15.19 -9.69
C GLU A 156 -13.98 -15.47 -9.61
N HIS A 157 -13.40 -15.19 -8.45
CA HIS A 157 -12.06 -15.64 -8.10
C HIS A 157 -12.12 -17.10 -7.64
N THR A 158 -11.37 -17.97 -8.32
CA THR A 158 -11.23 -19.37 -7.95
C THR A 158 -9.91 -19.61 -7.22
N THR A 159 -9.96 -20.35 -6.12
CA THR A 159 -8.74 -20.73 -5.40
C THR A 159 -8.02 -21.82 -6.20
N ASN A 160 -6.88 -21.48 -6.80
CA ASN A 160 -6.06 -22.37 -7.61
C ASN A 160 -4.58 -22.35 -7.16
N GLU A 161 -3.74 -23.17 -7.77
CA GLU A 161 -2.31 -23.17 -7.49
C GLU A 161 -1.64 -21.91 -8.05
N CYS A 162 -0.56 -21.48 -7.40
CA CYS A 162 0.14 -20.24 -7.77
C CYS A 162 0.62 -20.23 -9.24
N ARG A 163 0.91 -21.41 -9.84
CA ARG A 163 1.33 -21.54 -11.25
C ARG A 163 0.21 -21.24 -12.26
N THR A 164 -1.04 -21.52 -11.90
CA THR A 164 -2.20 -21.31 -12.78
C THR A 164 -3.01 -20.06 -12.42
N LEU A 165 -2.57 -19.31 -11.40
CA LEU A 165 -3.26 -18.13 -10.87
C LEU A 165 -3.72 -17.17 -11.97
N PHE A 166 -2.80 -16.73 -12.83
CA PHE A 166 -3.11 -15.76 -13.88
C PHE A 166 -3.93 -16.35 -15.01
N GLU A 167 -3.78 -17.64 -15.31
CA GLU A 167 -4.54 -18.33 -16.36
C GLU A 167 -6.00 -18.47 -15.96
N THR A 168 -6.27 -18.84 -14.71
CA THR A 168 -7.64 -19.07 -14.23
C THR A 168 -8.32 -17.78 -13.77
N ASN A 169 -7.59 -16.87 -13.10
CA ASN A 169 -8.17 -15.68 -12.49
C ASN A 169 -7.85 -14.37 -13.23
N GLY A 170 -7.14 -14.41 -14.36
CA GLY A 170 -6.69 -13.22 -15.09
C GLY A 170 -7.75 -12.14 -15.28
N PRO A 171 -8.95 -12.46 -15.81
CA PRO A 171 -10.05 -11.51 -15.96
C PRO A 171 -10.52 -10.93 -14.61
N ALA A 172 -10.75 -11.79 -13.60
CA ALA A 172 -11.18 -11.34 -12.27
C ALA A 172 -10.15 -10.41 -11.60
N LEU A 173 -8.85 -10.72 -11.73
CA LEU A 173 -7.77 -9.89 -11.21
C LEU A 173 -7.71 -8.53 -11.92
N PHE A 174 -7.89 -8.49 -13.23
CA PHE A 174 -7.93 -7.25 -13.98
C PHE A 174 -9.09 -6.36 -13.51
N SER A 175 -10.29 -6.92 -13.41
CA SER A 175 -11.47 -6.21 -12.92
C SER A 175 -11.30 -5.72 -11.47
N ALA A 176 -10.59 -6.47 -10.63
CA ALA A 176 -10.24 -6.03 -9.28
C ALA A 176 -9.32 -4.80 -9.27
N GLU A 177 -8.31 -4.75 -10.15
CA GLU A 177 -7.44 -3.58 -10.28
C GLU A 177 -8.20 -2.36 -10.84
N VAL A 178 -9.14 -2.58 -11.77
CA VAL A 178 -10.02 -1.52 -12.27
C VAL A 178 -10.92 -1.00 -11.15
N ALA A 179 -11.53 -1.86 -10.33
CA ALA A 179 -12.35 -1.47 -9.19
C ALA A 179 -11.54 -0.66 -8.14
N LYS A 180 -10.32 -1.09 -7.82
CA LYS A 180 -9.39 -0.32 -6.96
C LYS A 180 -9.08 1.05 -7.57
N THR A 181 -8.86 1.10 -8.89
CA THR A 181 -8.60 2.36 -9.62
C THR A 181 -9.78 3.32 -9.52
N LEU A 182 -11.02 2.83 -9.74
CA LEU A 182 -12.24 3.63 -9.57
C LEU A 182 -12.35 4.21 -8.16
N LEU A 183 -12.10 3.37 -7.14
CA LEU A 183 -12.13 3.79 -5.72
C LEU A 183 -11.09 4.88 -5.43
N MET A 184 -9.85 4.69 -5.88
CA MET A 184 -8.78 5.67 -5.68
C MET A 184 -9.05 7.00 -6.39
N ARG A 185 -9.55 6.94 -7.63
CA ARG A 185 -9.87 8.12 -8.44
C ARG A 185 -11.17 8.80 -8.01
N GLY A 186 -11.96 8.16 -7.14
CA GLY A 186 -13.20 8.71 -6.60
C GLY A 186 -14.38 8.64 -7.56
N GLU A 187 -14.32 7.76 -8.55
CA GLU A 187 -15.40 7.48 -9.50
C GLU A 187 -16.45 6.58 -8.84
N MET A 188 -17.01 7.07 -7.74
CA MET A 188 -17.85 6.31 -6.81
C MET A 188 -19.23 5.99 -7.36
N GLU A 189 -19.80 6.81 -8.24
CA GLU A 189 -21.09 6.49 -8.85
C GLU A 189 -21.01 5.20 -9.68
N THR A 190 -19.97 5.09 -10.52
CA THR A 190 -19.68 3.88 -11.29
C THR A 190 -19.41 2.70 -10.38
N LEU A 191 -18.58 2.86 -9.35
CA LEU A 191 -18.26 1.77 -8.44
C LEU A 191 -19.47 1.28 -7.65
N LEU A 192 -20.30 2.18 -7.11
CA LEU A 192 -21.53 1.83 -6.40
C LEU A 192 -22.53 1.14 -7.33
N ARG A 193 -22.61 1.54 -8.60
CA ARG A 193 -23.41 0.85 -9.61
C ARG A 193 -22.97 -0.59 -9.82
N ILE A 194 -21.67 -0.82 -9.93
CA ILE A 194 -21.12 -2.17 -10.00
C ILE A 194 -21.47 -2.97 -8.73
N CYS A 195 -21.31 -2.38 -7.55
CA CYS A 195 -21.63 -3.05 -6.28
C CYS A 195 -23.12 -3.35 -6.08
N SER A 196 -24.01 -2.59 -6.73
CA SER A 196 -25.46 -2.80 -6.62
C SER A 196 -25.98 -4.06 -7.34
N HIS A 197 -25.15 -4.71 -8.16
CA HIS A 197 -25.54 -5.93 -8.86
C HIS A 197 -25.44 -7.15 -7.93
N PRO A 198 -26.47 -8.01 -7.85
CA PRO A 198 -26.49 -9.15 -6.92
C PRO A 198 -25.34 -10.14 -7.09
N GLU A 199 -24.85 -10.29 -8.32
CA GLU A 199 -23.75 -11.21 -8.66
C GLU A 199 -22.38 -10.52 -8.70
N ALA A 200 -22.27 -9.25 -8.30
CA ALA A 200 -20.98 -8.56 -8.30
C ALA A 200 -20.01 -9.23 -7.32
N VAL A 201 -18.89 -9.71 -7.85
CA VAL A 201 -17.92 -10.48 -7.06
C VAL A 201 -16.91 -9.60 -6.30
N ILE A 202 -17.05 -8.27 -6.35
CA ILE A 202 -16.18 -7.30 -5.64
C ILE A 202 -16.05 -7.68 -4.17
N ARG A 203 -17.13 -8.16 -3.56
CA ARG A 203 -17.16 -8.64 -2.18
C ARG A 203 -16.16 -9.77 -1.92
N THR A 204 -16.09 -10.74 -2.83
CA THR A 204 -15.23 -11.92 -2.68
C THR A 204 -13.74 -11.56 -2.68
N TRP A 205 -13.39 -10.40 -3.24
CA TRP A 205 -12.02 -9.88 -3.24
C TRP A 205 -11.58 -9.28 -1.90
N TRP A 206 -12.44 -9.12 -0.89
CA TRP A 206 -12.06 -8.53 0.40
C TRP A 206 -10.95 -9.27 1.14
N ASP A 207 -11.02 -10.60 1.17
CA ASP A 207 -10.00 -11.46 1.78
C ASP A 207 -9.55 -12.57 0.80
N ALA A 208 -9.71 -12.35 -0.52
CA ALA A 208 -9.40 -13.37 -1.52
C ALA A 208 -7.93 -13.84 -1.39
N PRO A 209 -7.71 -15.15 -1.15
CA PRO A 209 -6.38 -15.72 -1.08
C PRO A 209 -5.67 -15.56 -2.43
N ARG A 210 -4.36 -15.29 -2.40
CA ARG A 210 -3.56 -15.28 -3.63
C ARG A 210 -3.66 -16.59 -4.40
N CYS A 211 -3.44 -17.71 -3.70
CA CYS A 211 -3.52 -19.05 -4.26
C CYS A 211 -3.79 -20.03 -3.10
N GLY A 212 -4.29 -21.22 -3.40
CA GLY A 212 -4.65 -22.23 -2.40
C GLY A 212 -3.50 -23.04 -1.82
N CYS A 213 -2.24 -22.69 -2.13
CA CYS A 213 -1.12 -23.53 -1.76
C CYS A 213 -0.66 -23.29 -0.30
N SER A 214 -0.25 -24.37 0.36
CA SER A 214 0.23 -24.37 1.75
C SER A 214 1.72 -24.02 1.91
N ARG A 215 2.40 -23.57 0.85
CA ARG A 215 3.84 -23.25 0.89
C ARG A 215 4.10 -21.98 1.72
N ILE A 216 5.07 -22.04 2.63
CA ILE A 216 5.54 -20.88 3.41
C ILE A 216 5.92 -19.74 2.44
N GLY A 217 5.48 -18.52 2.72
CA GLY A 217 5.64 -17.37 1.81
C GLY A 217 4.60 -17.26 0.69
N CYS A 218 3.82 -18.33 0.44
CA CYS A 218 2.60 -18.26 -0.38
C CYS A 218 1.30 -18.13 0.43
N CYS A 219 1.35 -18.51 1.70
CA CYS A 219 0.25 -18.45 2.65
C CYS A 219 0.10 -17.11 3.37
N ASN A 220 0.36 -15.97 2.73
CA ASN A 220 -0.26 -14.72 3.22
C ASN A 220 -1.48 -14.40 2.34
N PRO A 221 -2.56 -15.22 2.44
CA PRO A 221 -3.68 -15.20 1.52
C PRO A 221 -4.36 -13.82 1.48
N SER A 222 -4.44 -13.11 2.60
CA SER A 222 -5.35 -11.96 2.71
C SER A 222 -4.82 -10.60 2.24
N GLU A 223 -3.56 -10.49 1.78
CA GLU A 223 -2.93 -9.17 1.58
C GLU A 223 -2.57 -8.78 0.14
N GLU A 224 -2.56 -9.70 -0.84
CA GLU A 224 -1.97 -9.37 -2.15
C GLU A 224 -2.98 -8.98 -3.22
N ILE A 225 -4.04 -9.76 -3.38
CA ILE A 225 -5.08 -9.49 -4.40
C ILE A 225 -6.19 -8.60 -3.79
N SER A 226 -6.31 -8.61 -2.47
CA SER A 226 -7.40 -7.95 -1.78
C SER A 226 -7.29 -6.42 -1.78
N TRP A 227 -8.45 -5.78 -1.89
CA TRP A 227 -8.61 -4.37 -1.55
C TRP A 227 -8.45 -4.07 -0.04
N ARG A 228 -8.38 -5.09 0.84
CA ARG A 228 -8.02 -4.91 2.25
C ARG A 228 -6.66 -4.24 2.41
N ARG A 229 -5.68 -4.55 1.55
CA ARG A 229 -4.36 -3.91 1.61
C ARG A 229 -4.43 -2.41 1.33
N MET A 230 -5.21 -1.99 0.32
CA MET A 230 -5.43 -0.57 0.01
C MET A 230 -5.97 0.17 1.24
N HIS A 231 -6.97 -0.43 1.90
CA HIS A 231 -7.53 0.07 3.15
C HIS A 231 -6.47 0.15 4.27
N THR A 232 -5.71 -0.93 4.50
CA THR A 232 -4.73 -0.99 5.61
C THR A 232 -3.57 -0.02 5.39
N SER A 233 -3.05 0.10 4.16
CA SER A 233 -2.00 1.06 3.82
C SER A 233 -2.46 2.51 4.03
N ALA A 234 -3.71 2.85 3.65
CA ALA A 234 -4.29 4.15 3.91
C ALA A 234 -4.50 4.40 5.41
N LEU A 235 -5.02 3.41 6.16
CA LEU A 235 -5.28 3.53 7.59
C LEU A 235 -3.99 3.72 8.40
N MET A 236 -2.97 2.91 8.09
CA MET A 236 -1.65 2.98 8.70
C MET A 236 -0.99 4.34 8.43
N SER A 237 -1.02 4.79 7.16
CA SER A 237 -0.51 6.11 6.78
C SER A 237 -1.24 7.23 7.51
N TYR A 238 -2.56 7.16 7.55
CA TYR A 238 -3.41 8.16 8.20
C TYR A 238 -3.12 8.25 9.70
N ILE A 239 -3.09 7.11 10.42
CA ILE A 239 -2.86 7.10 11.86
C ILE A 239 -1.43 7.57 12.19
N VAL A 240 -0.41 7.00 11.55
CA VAL A 240 0.99 7.28 11.90
C VAL A 240 1.33 8.74 11.63
N LEU A 241 1.00 9.29 10.46
CA LEU A 241 1.29 10.69 10.15
C LEU A 241 0.52 11.65 11.08
N ASN A 242 -0.74 11.39 11.38
CA ASN A 242 -1.48 12.25 12.31
C ASN A 242 -0.88 12.24 13.72
N VAL A 243 -0.49 11.06 14.23
CA VAL A 243 0.17 10.91 15.54
C VAL A 243 1.52 11.63 15.56
N LEU A 244 2.36 11.43 14.55
CA LEU A 244 3.68 12.08 14.43
C LEU A 244 3.58 13.61 14.47
N SER A 245 2.48 14.18 13.96
CA SER A 245 2.26 15.63 13.96
C SER A 245 2.15 16.26 15.37
N TYR A 246 2.02 15.44 16.42
CA TYR A 246 1.99 15.85 17.82
C TYR A 246 3.36 15.72 18.53
N PHE A 247 4.41 15.36 17.80
CA PHE A 247 5.78 15.22 18.32
C PHE A 247 6.75 16.19 17.62
N PRO A 248 6.57 17.51 17.78
CA PRO A 248 7.30 18.52 16.99
C PRO A 248 8.82 18.48 17.17
N ASP A 249 9.31 18.02 18.32
CA ASP A 249 10.75 17.88 18.58
C ASP A 249 11.39 16.82 17.68
N GLN A 250 10.65 15.76 17.36
CA GLN A 250 11.07 14.67 16.48
C GLN A 250 10.86 14.99 14.99
N LEU A 251 10.22 16.12 14.65
CA LEU A 251 10.04 16.53 13.24
C LEU A 251 11.23 17.34 12.72
N GLY A 252 12.25 17.58 13.56
CA GLY A 252 13.52 18.13 13.12
C GLY A 252 13.46 19.57 12.59
N LYS A 253 12.55 20.43 13.07
CA LYS A 253 12.45 21.90 12.78
C LYS A 253 13.05 22.36 11.42
N GLY A 254 12.61 21.77 10.31
CA GLY A 254 13.05 22.18 8.96
C GLY A 254 14.49 21.83 8.57
N SER A 255 15.21 21.04 9.38
CA SER A 255 16.46 20.42 8.93
C SER A 255 16.13 19.19 8.09
N GLN A 256 16.69 19.11 6.89
CA GLN A 256 16.64 17.91 6.04
C GLN A 256 17.31 16.69 6.71
N TYR A 257 18.27 16.96 7.61
CA TYR A 257 19.04 15.97 8.36
C TYR A 257 18.92 16.27 9.86
N PRO A 258 17.83 15.80 10.52
CA PRO A 258 17.69 15.92 11.96
C PRO A 258 18.78 15.09 12.67
N ALA A 259 19.10 15.48 13.90
CA ALA A 259 19.91 14.63 14.76
C ALA A 259 19.21 13.26 14.96
N PRO A 260 19.95 12.14 14.98
CA PRO A 260 19.41 10.78 15.16
C PRO A 260 18.30 10.65 16.20
N GLU A 261 18.51 11.20 17.38
CA GLU A 261 17.61 11.13 18.53
C GLU A 261 16.35 11.98 18.38
N LYS A 262 16.27 12.77 17.30
CA LYS A 262 15.15 13.61 16.91
C LYS A 262 14.64 13.32 15.50
N ASP A 263 15.09 12.25 14.86
CA ASP A 263 14.63 11.90 13.51
C ASP A 263 13.48 10.89 13.60
N TYR A 264 12.23 11.36 13.50
CA TYR A 264 11.05 10.49 13.50
C TYR A 264 11.11 9.38 12.43
N ARG A 265 11.87 9.58 11.34
CA ARG A 265 12.00 8.59 10.26
C ARG A 265 12.79 7.36 10.70
N ARG A 266 13.54 7.46 11.80
CA ARG A 266 14.15 6.32 12.49
C ARG A 266 13.16 5.51 13.31
N SER A 267 11.91 5.94 13.49
CA SER A 267 10.96 5.15 14.27
C SER A 267 10.54 3.88 13.54
N LYS A 268 10.40 2.79 14.29
CA LYS A 268 9.73 1.57 13.81
C LYS A 268 8.35 1.89 13.25
N ALA A 269 7.56 2.76 13.89
CA ALA A 269 6.23 3.15 13.42
C ALA A 269 6.27 3.73 11.99
N TYR A 270 7.15 4.71 11.75
CA TYR A 270 7.27 5.33 10.43
C TYR A 270 7.79 4.35 9.38
N GLN A 271 8.88 3.63 9.67
CA GLN A 271 9.44 2.66 8.73
C GLN A 271 8.44 1.53 8.41
N SER A 272 7.70 1.05 9.41
CA SER A 272 6.65 0.03 9.18
C SER A 272 5.53 0.55 8.28
N MET A 273 5.10 1.79 8.49
CA MET A 273 4.10 2.45 7.66
C MET A 273 4.58 2.60 6.22
N VAL A 274 5.81 3.08 6.02
CA VAL A 274 6.38 3.26 4.68
C VAL A 274 6.44 1.92 3.96
N ILE A 275 7.01 0.87 4.57
CA ILE A 275 7.03 -0.49 3.98
C ILE A 275 5.61 -0.90 3.60
N HIS A 276 4.66 -0.88 4.53
CA HIS A 276 3.31 -1.37 4.22
C HIS A 276 2.62 -0.54 3.11
N ALA A 277 2.90 0.76 3.04
CA ALA A 277 2.32 1.64 2.04
C ALA A 277 2.97 1.48 0.65
N THR A 278 4.25 1.12 0.57
CA THR A 278 5.02 1.14 -0.70
C THR A 278 5.58 -0.19 -1.15
N GLU A 279 5.59 -1.20 -0.28
CA GLU A 279 6.09 -2.54 -0.55
C GLU A 279 5.41 -3.10 -1.80
N HIS A 280 6.22 -3.73 -2.63
CA HIS A 280 5.76 -4.43 -3.81
C HIS A 280 5.59 -5.93 -3.50
N ARG A 281 4.48 -6.53 -3.99
CA ARG A 281 4.22 -7.98 -3.98
C ARG A 281 3.63 -8.45 -5.31
N TRP A 282 3.44 -9.75 -5.47
CA TRP A 282 3.38 -10.46 -6.75
C TRP A 282 2.32 -9.96 -7.76
N THR A 283 1.08 -9.73 -7.33
CA THR A 283 -0.06 -9.71 -8.27
C THR A 283 -0.58 -8.33 -8.63
N ALA A 284 -0.57 -7.38 -7.70
CA ALA A 284 -1.33 -6.13 -7.83
C ALA A 284 -0.80 -5.07 -6.86
N ASP A 285 -0.39 -3.91 -7.38
CA ASP A 285 0.10 -2.82 -6.53
C ASP A 285 -0.43 -1.45 -6.97
N VAL A 286 -1.57 -1.43 -7.68
CA VAL A 286 -2.25 -0.20 -8.08
C VAL A 286 -2.50 0.72 -6.88
N SER A 287 -2.87 0.13 -5.74
CA SER A 287 -3.10 0.86 -4.49
C SER A 287 -1.85 1.48 -3.87
N GLN A 288 -0.66 0.98 -4.23
CA GLN A 288 0.62 1.42 -3.70
C GLN A 288 1.22 2.54 -4.56
N ILE A 289 0.77 2.73 -5.81
CA ILE A 289 1.28 3.79 -6.69
C ILE A 289 1.20 5.17 -6.02
N PRO A 290 0.04 5.62 -5.48
CA PRO A 290 -0.04 6.96 -4.88
C PRO A 290 0.84 7.10 -3.63
N HIS A 291 1.00 6.01 -2.87
CA HIS A 291 1.87 5.97 -1.70
C HIS A 291 3.36 6.08 -2.11
N ARG A 292 3.79 5.34 -3.12
CA ARG A 292 5.15 5.40 -3.68
C ARG A 292 5.49 6.78 -4.20
N LEU A 293 4.60 7.38 -4.99
CA LEU A 293 4.75 8.75 -5.48
C LEU A 293 4.86 9.75 -4.33
N PHE A 294 4.07 9.58 -3.27
CA PHE A 294 4.15 10.45 -2.10
C PHE A 294 5.46 10.28 -1.32
N PHE A 295 5.91 9.05 -1.06
CA PHE A 295 7.15 8.84 -0.30
C PHE A 295 8.43 8.99 -1.14
N GLY A 296 8.27 9.15 -2.46
CA GLY A 296 9.37 9.17 -3.43
C GLY A 296 10.10 7.84 -3.42
N LEU A 297 9.38 6.72 -3.54
CA LEU A 297 9.98 5.39 -3.50
C LEU A 297 9.71 4.64 -4.79
N GLU A 298 10.76 3.98 -5.29
CA GLU A 298 10.61 3.10 -6.43
C GLU A 298 9.86 1.83 -6.04
N ARG A 299 9.25 1.21 -7.05
CA ARG A 299 8.64 -0.10 -6.87
C ARG A 299 9.72 -1.13 -6.53
N GLY A 300 9.46 -1.92 -5.50
CA GLY A 300 10.38 -2.98 -5.07
C GLY A 300 11.62 -2.49 -4.33
N GLN A 301 11.79 -1.18 -4.13
CA GLN A 301 12.91 -0.64 -3.34
C GLN A 301 12.96 -1.20 -1.91
N LEU A 302 11.78 -1.44 -1.34
CA LEU A 302 11.60 -2.02 0.00
C LEU A 302 10.94 -3.42 -0.07
N SER A 303 11.27 -4.22 -1.09
CA SER A 303 10.75 -5.58 -1.26
C SER A 303 11.44 -6.59 -0.33
N PRO A 304 10.70 -7.40 0.45
CA PRO A 304 11.28 -8.47 1.26
C PRO A 304 11.81 -9.67 0.44
N VAL A 305 11.57 -9.70 -0.87
CA VAL A 305 12.07 -10.76 -1.75
C VAL A 305 13.55 -10.50 -2.04
N PRO A 306 14.47 -11.41 -1.64
CA PRO A 306 15.89 -11.27 -1.96
C PRO A 306 16.07 -11.12 -3.47
N LYS A 307 16.82 -10.09 -3.89
CA LYS A 307 17.35 -10.02 -5.26
C LYS A 307 18.55 -10.96 -5.29
N ASN A 308 18.37 -12.14 -5.88
CA ASN A 308 19.42 -13.08 -6.26
C ASN A 308 20.12 -13.78 -5.08
N THR A 309 19.65 -14.98 -4.75
CA THR A 309 20.59 -16.10 -4.71
C THR A 309 20.44 -16.79 -6.06
N ASP A 310 21.53 -16.93 -6.80
CA ASP A 310 21.55 -17.63 -8.11
C ASP A 310 21.11 -19.10 -7.98
N ASP A 311 21.13 -19.61 -6.77
CA ASP A 311 20.41 -20.81 -6.38
C ASP A 311 18.99 -20.37 -6.03
N GLY A 312 18.01 -20.73 -6.88
CA GLY A 312 16.60 -20.64 -6.53
C GLY A 312 16.35 -21.19 -5.12
N PRO A 313 15.26 -20.81 -4.43
CA PRO A 313 15.10 -21.10 -3.01
C PRO A 313 15.23 -22.60 -2.77
N ASP A 314 16.43 -23.04 -2.39
CA ASP A 314 16.62 -24.34 -1.81
C ASP A 314 15.77 -24.31 -0.55
N ASP A 315 14.90 -25.30 -0.38
CA ASP A 315 13.89 -25.36 0.67
C ASP A 315 14.49 -25.40 2.11
N GLY A 316 15.77 -25.03 2.29
CA GLY A 316 16.47 -24.89 3.55
C GLY A 316 17.05 -23.48 3.73
N ASP A 317 16.67 -22.82 4.82
CA ASP A 317 17.34 -21.64 5.39
C ASP A 317 17.19 -20.28 4.70
N ILE A 318 15.98 -19.95 4.22
CA ILE A 318 15.52 -18.56 4.42
C ILE A 318 15.32 -18.39 5.92
N SER A 319 16.38 -18.02 6.65
CA SER A 319 16.24 -17.59 8.03
C SER A 319 15.20 -16.46 8.06
N PRO A 320 14.06 -16.63 8.73
CA PRO A 320 13.04 -15.58 8.85
C PRO A 320 13.54 -14.36 9.64
N GLU A 321 14.78 -14.38 10.14
CA GLU A 321 15.28 -13.43 11.12
C GLU A 321 15.76 -12.09 10.50
N TYR A 322 16.08 -12.04 9.20
CA TYR A 322 16.78 -10.87 8.63
C TYR A 322 15.92 -9.65 8.20
N PRO A 323 14.68 -9.76 7.68
CA PRO A 323 13.92 -8.55 7.27
C PRO A 323 13.06 -7.93 8.37
N PHE A 324 12.73 -8.68 9.43
CA PHE A 324 11.82 -8.20 10.49
C PHE A 324 12.53 -7.40 11.59
N MET A 325 13.86 -7.53 11.71
CA MET A 325 14.67 -6.89 12.76
C MET A 325 15.29 -5.54 12.36
N SER A 326 15.01 -4.98 11.18
CA SER A 326 15.61 -3.70 10.74
C SER A 326 14.81 -2.45 11.14
N LYS A 327 13.51 -2.59 11.42
CA LYS A 327 12.61 -1.43 11.62
C LYS A 327 12.88 -0.77 12.96
N GLY A 328 13.26 0.50 12.93
CA GLY A 328 13.61 1.27 14.12
C GLY A 328 15.09 1.22 14.49
N PHE A 329 15.88 0.35 13.88
CA PHE A 329 17.28 0.09 14.29
C PHE A 329 18.30 0.93 13.52
N MET A 330 17.96 1.35 12.29
CA MET A 330 18.89 2.04 11.41
C MET A 330 18.41 3.44 11.02
N PRO A 331 19.35 4.36 10.72
CA PRO A 331 19.06 5.63 10.04
C PRO A 331 18.19 5.43 8.81
N TYR A 332 17.37 6.43 8.50
CA TYR A 332 16.41 6.30 7.39
C TYR A 332 17.09 6.09 6.03
N ASP A 333 18.23 6.74 5.78
CA ASP A 333 18.97 6.56 4.52
C ASP A 333 19.51 5.14 4.37
N GLN A 334 19.97 4.52 5.47
CA GLN A 334 20.39 3.10 5.45
C GLN A 334 19.18 2.19 5.24
N PHE A 335 18.05 2.52 5.87
CA PHE A 335 16.78 1.81 5.67
C PHE A 335 16.32 1.83 4.20
N LEU A 336 16.45 2.98 3.52
CA LEU A 336 16.09 3.09 2.10
C LEU A 336 16.98 2.27 1.16
N ASN A 337 18.22 2.00 1.57
CA ASN A 337 19.23 1.29 0.78
C ASN A 337 19.42 -0.18 1.22
N CYS A 338 18.64 -0.67 2.19
CA CYS A 338 18.90 -1.97 2.80
C CYS A 338 18.63 -3.17 1.89
N GLN A 339 17.79 -3.02 0.86
CA GLN A 339 17.35 -4.11 -0.03
C GLN A 339 17.72 -3.88 -1.50
N SER A 340 17.90 -2.62 -1.90
CA SER A 340 18.46 -2.24 -3.18
C SER A 340 19.02 -0.85 -3.10
N GLU A 341 20.07 -0.55 -3.88
CA GLU A 341 20.53 0.83 -4.06
C GLU A 341 19.34 1.69 -4.49
N ALA A 342 19.02 2.70 -3.69
CA ALA A 342 18.00 3.66 -4.07
C ALA A 342 18.51 4.38 -5.32
N LYS A 343 17.72 4.39 -6.41
CA LYS A 343 17.99 5.33 -7.50
C LYS A 343 17.98 6.74 -6.90
N GLY A 344 18.93 7.57 -7.32
CA GLY A 344 19.22 8.87 -6.71
C GLY A 344 18.02 9.82 -6.68
N HIS A 345 18.01 10.84 -7.54
CA HIS A 345 16.91 11.80 -7.58
C HIS A 345 15.73 11.25 -8.39
N LEU A 346 14.56 11.15 -7.77
CA LEU A 346 13.31 10.80 -8.47
C LEU A 346 12.58 12.08 -8.90
N PRO A 347 12.29 12.26 -10.20
CA PRO A 347 11.72 13.51 -10.71
C PRO A 347 10.35 13.84 -10.14
N THR A 348 10.16 15.10 -9.77
CA THR A 348 8.84 15.70 -9.58
C THR A 348 8.28 16.25 -10.90
N ALA A 349 6.99 16.56 -10.94
CA ALA A 349 6.39 17.21 -12.12
C ALA A 349 7.06 18.57 -12.45
N VAL A 350 7.58 19.26 -11.44
CA VAL A 350 8.31 20.52 -11.60
C VAL A 350 9.66 20.26 -12.25
N ASP A 351 10.38 19.23 -11.81
CA ASP A 351 11.68 18.88 -12.38
C ASP A 351 11.55 18.50 -13.85
N ILE A 352 10.53 17.70 -14.19
CA ILE A 352 10.24 17.30 -15.58
C ILE A 352 9.97 18.52 -16.45
N ALA A 353 9.15 19.46 -15.98
CA ALA A 353 8.85 20.68 -16.70
C ALA A 353 10.12 21.55 -16.90
N GLN A 354 10.98 21.64 -15.88
CA GLN A 354 12.24 22.38 -15.93
C GLN A 354 13.24 21.73 -16.90
N VAL A 355 13.44 20.42 -16.82
CA VAL A 355 14.33 19.68 -17.72
C VAL A 355 13.82 19.76 -19.15
N ARG A 356 12.52 19.59 -19.38
CA ARG A 356 11.90 19.76 -20.70
C ARG A 356 12.17 21.15 -21.28
N ALA A 357 11.90 22.20 -20.51
CA ALA A 357 12.14 23.57 -20.95
C ALA A 357 13.63 23.84 -21.20
N GLY A 358 14.50 23.31 -20.34
CA GLY A 358 15.95 23.39 -20.49
C GLY A 358 16.44 22.73 -21.78
N LEU A 359 16.00 21.50 -22.05
CA LEU A 359 16.34 20.76 -23.26
C LEU A 359 15.88 21.49 -24.51
N VAL A 360 14.61 21.94 -24.57
CA VAL A 360 14.09 22.72 -25.71
C VAL A 360 14.95 23.98 -25.95
N ASN A 361 15.25 24.75 -24.90
CA ASN A 361 15.97 26.00 -25.02
C ASN A 361 17.45 25.83 -25.39
N GLN A 362 18.10 24.78 -24.88
CA GLN A 362 19.54 24.56 -25.06
C GLN A 362 19.89 23.78 -26.33
N THR A 363 19.05 22.82 -26.70
CA THR A 363 19.34 21.92 -27.83
C THR A 363 18.66 22.35 -29.13
N GLN A 364 17.67 23.25 -29.05
CA GLN A 364 16.80 23.62 -30.18
C GLN A 364 16.10 22.41 -30.83
N LEU A 365 16.00 21.29 -30.11
CA LEU A 365 15.28 20.12 -30.58
C LEU A 365 13.76 20.39 -30.61
N PRO A 366 13.05 19.84 -31.61
CA PRO A 366 11.61 19.80 -31.60
C PRO A 366 11.06 19.18 -30.30
N PRO A 367 9.93 19.68 -29.77
CA PRO A 367 9.33 19.14 -28.54
C PRO A 367 9.09 17.63 -28.57
N GLU A 368 8.84 17.06 -29.74
CA GLU A 368 8.65 15.63 -29.94
C GLU A 368 9.91 14.83 -29.59
N LEU A 369 11.07 15.24 -30.10
CA LEU A 369 12.35 14.58 -29.79
C LEU A 369 12.77 14.80 -28.34
N VAL A 370 12.43 15.94 -27.74
CA VAL A 370 12.65 16.15 -26.30
C VAL A 370 11.80 15.20 -25.47
N ASN A 371 10.54 14.94 -25.86
CA ASN A 371 9.72 13.94 -25.18
C ASN A 371 10.30 12.53 -25.34
N ASP A 372 10.80 12.16 -26.53
CA ASP A 372 11.45 10.86 -26.72
C ASP A 372 12.68 10.71 -25.81
N ILE A 373 13.51 11.76 -25.67
CA ILE A 373 14.64 11.76 -24.73
C ILE A 373 14.17 11.59 -23.29
N LEU A 374 13.12 12.29 -22.88
CA LEU A 374 12.57 12.16 -21.53
C LEU A 374 12.03 10.74 -21.28
N VAL A 375 11.39 10.12 -22.27
CA VAL A 375 10.90 8.73 -22.18
C VAL A 375 12.07 7.76 -22.07
N GLU A 376 13.08 7.87 -22.93
CA GLU A 376 14.28 7.02 -22.90
C GLU A 376 15.09 7.18 -21.59
N ALA A 377 15.06 8.37 -20.99
CA ALA A 377 15.72 8.64 -19.72
C ALA A 377 14.88 8.30 -18.47
N ASP A 378 13.67 7.72 -18.64
CA ASP A 378 12.72 7.45 -17.55
C ASP A 378 12.39 8.73 -16.73
N TYR A 379 12.26 9.85 -17.43
CA TYR A 379 12.04 11.21 -16.91
C TYR A 379 10.78 11.87 -17.51
N ASP A 380 9.91 11.10 -18.15
CA ASP A 380 8.67 11.57 -18.79
C ASP A 380 7.49 11.64 -17.81
N THR A 381 7.56 10.92 -16.69
CA THR A 381 6.50 10.81 -15.69
C THR A 381 6.99 11.14 -14.28
N PRO A 382 6.20 11.87 -13.45
CA PRO A 382 6.59 12.16 -12.08
C PRO A 382 6.74 10.88 -11.25
N GLN A 383 7.87 10.74 -10.58
CA GLN A 383 8.20 9.60 -9.71
C GLN A 383 8.19 9.98 -8.22
N SER A 384 8.22 11.29 -7.91
CA SER A 384 8.07 11.83 -6.56
C SER A 384 7.11 13.02 -6.53
N ARG A 385 6.44 13.23 -5.40
CA ARG A 385 5.64 14.43 -5.11
C ARG A 385 6.33 15.39 -4.15
N LEU A 386 7.18 14.89 -3.27
CA LEU A 386 7.81 15.72 -2.24
C LEU A 386 8.93 16.56 -2.84
N ARG A 387 8.94 17.86 -2.52
CA ARG A 387 10.02 18.80 -2.88
C ARG A 387 11.29 18.49 -2.11
N VAL A 388 11.16 18.16 -0.82
CA VAL A 388 12.25 17.62 -0.01
C VAL A 388 12.06 16.10 0.07
N PRO A 389 12.88 15.31 -0.65
CA PRO A 389 12.70 13.88 -0.73
C PRO A 389 12.62 13.23 0.65
N HIS A 390 11.74 12.24 0.78
CA HIS A 390 11.65 11.37 1.96
C HIS A 390 11.36 12.07 3.31
N HIS A 391 11.04 13.36 3.30
CA HIS A 391 10.79 14.14 4.52
C HIS A 391 9.38 14.77 4.53
N PRO A 392 8.30 13.97 4.66
CA PRO A 392 6.92 14.48 4.65
C PRO A 392 6.64 15.69 5.56
N PHE A 393 7.26 15.78 6.73
CA PHE A 393 7.04 16.89 7.68
C PHE A 393 7.94 18.11 7.43
N HIS A 394 8.69 18.15 6.33
CA HIS A 394 9.43 19.36 5.95
C HIS A 394 8.45 20.49 5.61
N ALA A 395 8.80 21.74 5.93
CA ALA A 395 7.91 22.89 5.71
C ALA A 395 7.48 23.01 4.24
N ASP A 396 8.41 22.79 3.31
CA ASP A 396 8.14 22.82 1.86
C ASP A 396 7.24 21.69 1.34
N ASN A 397 7.03 20.65 2.15
CA ASN A 397 6.17 19.50 1.83
C ASN A 397 4.80 19.58 2.53
N ALA A 398 4.49 20.67 3.25
CA ALA A 398 3.31 20.74 4.11
C ALA A 398 1.99 20.56 3.33
N GLU A 399 1.87 21.17 2.15
CA GLU A 399 0.68 21.02 1.30
C GLU A 399 0.58 19.62 0.68
N ASP A 400 1.70 19.02 0.27
CA ASP A 400 1.73 17.65 -0.23
C ASP A 400 1.34 16.65 0.86
N LEU A 401 1.84 16.83 2.09
CA LEU A 401 1.47 16.02 3.25
C LEU A 401 -0.02 16.14 3.58
N LYS A 402 -0.56 17.37 3.58
CA LYS A 402 -1.99 17.60 3.81
C LYS A 402 -2.83 16.89 2.75
N THR A 403 -2.50 17.08 1.48
CA THR A 403 -3.18 16.44 0.34
C THR A 403 -3.13 14.91 0.45
N TYR A 404 -1.99 14.36 0.87
CA TYR A 404 -1.83 12.93 1.07
C TYR A 404 -2.65 12.37 2.25
N ILE A 405 -2.71 13.08 3.38
CA ILE A 405 -3.55 12.69 4.52
C ILE A 405 -5.04 12.73 4.12
N GLU A 406 -5.47 13.75 3.38
CA GLU A 406 -6.83 13.85 2.83
C GLU A 406 -7.13 12.71 1.84
N TYR A 407 -6.16 12.35 1.00
CA TYR A 407 -6.25 11.18 0.13
C TYR A 407 -6.45 9.88 0.93
N CYS A 408 -5.61 9.61 1.93
CA CYS A 408 -5.76 8.43 2.79
C CYS A 408 -7.14 8.40 3.46
N TRP A 409 -7.59 9.55 4.00
CA TRP A 409 -8.93 9.67 4.59
C TRP A 409 -10.04 9.35 3.58
N ALA A 410 -9.96 9.88 2.36
CA ALA A 410 -10.94 9.62 1.32
C ALA A 410 -11.02 8.13 0.98
N ILE A 411 -9.89 7.42 0.93
CA ILE A 411 -9.88 5.96 0.74
C ILE A 411 -10.66 5.26 1.86
N LEU A 412 -10.43 5.60 3.14
CA LEU A 412 -11.14 4.97 4.27
C LEU A 412 -12.66 5.18 4.18
N VAL A 413 -13.08 6.41 3.88
CA VAL A 413 -14.50 6.76 3.71
C VAL A 413 -15.12 6.00 2.54
N ARG A 414 -14.43 5.93 1.40
CA ARG A 414 -14.91 5.22 0.21
C ARG A 414 -15.00 3.71 0.45
N CYS A 415 -14.01 3.09 1.11
CA CYS A 415 -14.06 1.68 1.48
C CYS A 415 -15.30 1.38 2.34
N GLU A 416 -15.60 2.22 3.35
CA GLU A 416 -16.81 2.08 4.17
C GLU A 416 -18.10 2.21 3.33
N MET A 417 -18.14 3.13 2.35
CA MET A 417 -19.29 3.25 1.45
C MET A 417 -19.50 2.00 0.62
N VAL A 418 -18.44 1.45 0.02
CA VAL A 418 -18.53 0.26 -0.82
C VAL A 418 -18.90 -0.96 0.01
N ALA A 419 -18.31 -1.14 1.21
CA ALA A 419 -18.66 -2.25 2.09
C ALA A 419 -20.15 -2.27 2.40
N ARG A 420 -20.73 -1.11 2.74
CA ARG A 420 -22.18 -1.00 2.99
C ARG A 420 -23.03 -1.31 1.77
N GLU A 421 -22.62 -0.85 0.60
CA GLU A 421 -23.34 -1.14 -0.66
C GLU A 421 -23.34 -2.65 -0.96
N LEU A 422 -22.27 -3.36 -0.59
CA LEU A 422 -22.15 -4.81 -0.68
C LEU A 422 -22.85 -5.56 0.48
N GLY A 423 -23.48 -4.86 1.42
CA GLY A 423 -24.11 -5.46 2.60
C GLY A 423 -23.13 -5.96 3.66
N GLU A 424 -21.88 -5.49 3.64
CA GLU A 424 -20.79 -5.88 4.54
C GLU A 424 -20.48 -4.79 5.59
N GLU A 425 -19.83 -5.19 6.68
CA GLU A 425 -19.34 -4.29 7.72
C GLU A 425 -17.82 -4.39 7.87
N ILE A 426 -17.11 -3.27 7.69
CA ILE A 426 -15.69 -3.21 8.00
C ILE A 426 -15.53 -3.17 9.52
N SER A 427 -14.74 -4.09 10.05
CA SER A 427 -14.40 -4.17 11.47
C SER A 427 -13.34 -3.13 11.84
N TRP A 428 -13.69 -1.85 11.72
CA TRP A 428 -12.79 -0.71 11.96
C TRP A 428 -12.09 -0.79 13.31
N GLN A 429 -12.78 -1.21 14.37
CA GLN A 429 -12.16 -1.31 15.68
C GLN A 429 -11.00 -2.30 15.71
N ASN A 430 -11.16 -3.46 15.05
CA ASN A 430 -10.11 -4.46 14.94
C ASN A 430 -8.95 -3.96 14.08
N ASP A 431 -9.25 -3.34 12.93
CA ASP A 431 -8.22 -2.88 12.01
C ASP A 431 -7.43 -1.68 12.58
N ILE A 432 -8.10 -0.72 13.22
CA ILE A 432 -7.44 0.39 13.93
C ILE A 432 -6.55 -0.16 15.05
N THR A 433 -7.04 -1.12 15.83
CA THR A 433 -6.27 -1.71 16.92
C THR A 433 -5.05 -2.45 16.42
N ARG A 434 -5.20 -3.24 15.35
CA ARG A 434 -4.08 -3.92 14.69
C ARG A 434 -3.02 -2.93 14.20
N VAL A 435 -3.44 -1.84 13.55
CA VAL A 435 -2.52 -0.80 13.04
C VAL A 435 -1.76 -0.11 14.18
N VAL A 436 -2.47 0.34 15.22
CA VAL A 436 -1.82 1.00 16.37
C VAL A 436 -0.82 0.06 17.04
N ASN A 437 -1.16 -1.21 17.18
CA ASN A 437 -0.27 -2.19 17.82
C ASN A 437 0.94 -2.51 16.95
N ALA A 438 0.73 -2.73 15.65
CA ALA A 438 1.81 -2.99 14.71
C ALA A 438 2.84 -1.84 14.70
N CYS A 439 2.37 -0.59 14.76
CA CYS A 439 3.21 0.60 14.69
C CYS A 439 3.89 0.93 16.03
N PHE A 440 3.13 0.97 17.12
CA PHE A 440 3.55 1.62 18.37
C PHE A 440 3.88 0.64 19.50
N ASN A 441 3.42 -0.62 19.47
CA ASN A 441 3.81 -1.58 20.50
C ASN A 441 5.24 -2.12 20.28
N CYS A 442 5.92 -2.42 21.39
CA CYS A 442 7.13 -3.23 21.38
C CYS A 442 6.80 -4.70 21.15
N TYR A 443 7.51 -5.34 20.24
CA TYR A 443 7.65 -6.79 20.26
C TYR A 443 8.57 -7.14 21.43
N ARG A 444 8.02 -7.69 22.51
CA ARG A 444 8.83 -8.60 23.34
C ARG A 444 8.82 -9.92 22.59
N GLY A 445 9.89 -10.23 21.87
CA GLY A 445 10.07 -11.56 21.30
C GLY A 445 9.92 -12.65 22.37
N PRO A 446 9.66 -13.91 22.00
CA PRO A 446 9.72 -15.01 22.95
C PRO A 446 11.07 -14.96 23.69
N ARG A 447 11.04 -14.96 25.03
CA ARG A 447 12.25 -15.16 25.86
C ARG A 447 12.79 -16.56 25.63
N SER A 448 13.48 -16.80 24.52
CA SER A 448 14.09 -18.09 24.25
C SER A 448 15.21 -17.97 23.23
N LEU A 449 16.22 -17.14 23.50
CA LEU A 449 17.56 -17.29 22.94
C LEU A 449 18.56 -16.74 23.98
N GLY A 450 18.94 -17.62 24.92
CA GLY A 450 20.19 -17.63 25.69
C GLY A 450 20.69 -16.37 26.40
N ALA A 451 20.40 -16.24 27.71
CA ALA A 451 21.37 -15.74 28.69
C ALA A 451 21.01 -16.24 30.10
N VAL A 452 21.60 -17.38 30.47
CA VAL A 452 21.83 -17.71 31.88
C VAL A 452 22.91 -16.75 32.38
N HIS A 453 22.77 -16.27 33.63
CA HIS A 453 23.67 -15.43 34.43
C HIS A 453 23.29 -13.94 34.56
N SER A 454 22.27 -13.67 35.37
CA SER A 454 22.48 -12.96 36.65
C SER A 454 21.17 -12.90 37.43
N GLY A 455 21.22 -13.35 38.68
CA GLY A 455 20.06 -13.43 39.56
C GLY A 455 19.57 -12.05 39.98
N ARG A 456 18.54 -11.55 39.30
CA ARG A 456 17.47 -10.73 39.90
C ARG A 456 16.16 -11.12 39.24
N GLY A 457 15.32 -11.83 39.98
CA GLY A 457 13.99 -12.21 39.53
C GLY A 457 13.14 -10.96 39.32
N ILE A 458 12.85 -10.64 38.05
CA ILE A 458 11.74 -9.77 37.68
C ILE A 458 10.61 -10.70 37.24
N GLY A 459 9.53 -10.69 38.03
CA GLY A 459 8.39 -11.61 37.90
C GLY A 459 7.63 -11.53 36.56
N PRO A 460 6.68 -12.46 36.34
CA PRO A 460 5.92 -12.54 35.11
C PRO A 460 4.83 -11.45 35.11
N GLY A 461 5.03 -10.38 34.35
CA GLY A 461 3.99 -9.37 34.17
C GLY A 461 4.42 -8.20 33.29
N SER A 462 3.43 -7.50 32.74
CA SER A 462 3.51 -6.15 32.13
C SER A 462 4.03 -6.04 30.69
N GLY A 463 3.31 -6.67 29.76
CA GLY A 463 3.34 -6.35 28.33
C GLY A 463 2.11 -6.91 27.65
N ARG A 464 0.92 -6.69 28.22
CA ARG A 464 -0.32 -7.15 27.60
C ARG A 464 -0.57 -6.29 26.36
N ASP A 465 -0.50 -6.93 25.20
CA ASP A 465 -0.89 -6.42 23.89
C ASP A 465 -2.21 -5.62 24.01
N LEU A 466 -2.22 -4.39 23.52
CA LEU A 466 -3.43 -3.55 23.48
C LEU A 466 -4.60 -4.27 22.79
N LEU A 467 -4.34 -5.23 21.89
CA LEU A 467 -5.35 -6.09 21.26
C LEU A 467 -5.95 -7.08 22.27
N ILE A 468 -5.10 -7.75 23.06
CA ILE A 468 -5.54 -8.65 24.13
C ILE A 468 -6.33 -7.85 25.18
N GLN A 469 -5.89 -6.64 25.51
CA GLN A 469 -6.59 -5.76 26.46
C GLN A 469 -7.95 -5.29 25.91
N TYR A 470 -8.03 -4.89 24.64
CA TYR A 470 -9.27 -4.50 23.98
C TYR A 470 -10.28 -5.67 23.90
N GLN A 471 -9.81 -6.86 23.50
CA GLN A 471 -10.64 -8.07 23.41
C GLN A 471 -11.12 -8.60 24.76
N MET A 472 -10.36 -8.39 25.85
CA MET A 472 -10.78 -8.80 27.19
C MET A 472 -11.93 -7.95 27.73
N ILE A 473 -11.97 -6.65 27.43
CA ILE A 473 -13.03 -5.75 27.91
C ILE A 473 -14.34 -5.95 27.13
N ARG A 474 -14.26 -6.13 25.80
CA ARG A 474 -15.44 -6.39 24.95
C ARG A 474 -16.08 -7.76 25.14
N LYS A 475 -15.44 -8.69 25.87
CA LYS A 475 -16.03 -9.99 26.24
C LYS A 475 -16.80 -9.96 27.56
N THR A 476 -16.70 -8.86 28.31
CA THR A 476 -17.38 -8.67 29.61
C THR A 476 -18.65 -7.83 29.53
N ASP A 477 -18.96 -7.28 28.34
CA ASP A 477 -20.23 -6.68 27.95
C ASP A 477 -20.90 -7.56 26.88
#